data_AF-A0A9E1L4C0-F1
#
_entry.id   AF-A0A9E1L4C0-F1
#
_cell.length_a   1.000
_cell.length_b   1.000
_cell.length_c   1.000
_cell.angle_alpha   90.00
_cell.angle_beta   90.00
_cell.angle_gamma   90.00
#
_symmetry.space_group_name_H-M   'P 1'
#
loop_
_entity.id
_entity.type
_entity.pdbx_description
1 polymer ?
#
loop_
_entity_poly.entity_id
_entity_poly.type
_entity_poly.pdbx_seq_one_letter_code
_entity_poly.pdbx_strand_id
1 'polypeptide(L)'
;MSSFRRALWKTIGQPLVRCSMHNSYRYRALLLRCFGMRCGRAVRVRRTVSIDKPWNVTADDLSLFGDNVRINADQPIRVGKRCVVSQHAMLITTAGDPATKGKTDRTGSINIEDDCWIATDIIVMPGSHIEQGVVVGARGMVDGHLPKWSICTGEPAVSRGERILWGQAKNSNIEIVIPVKNEEINLPYTLKSIYKWADKIWVVDSESTDKTREIAKEFGAEVIVQPWLGYAKQKNWALDNLPIESDWVFILDADEVILPDLRDEMLKIAAEPAEHNPISAYNINRYFIFLGKRIRHCGYYPSWNVRFFKRGAARYEEREVHEHMVVEGQQGYLSGNMEHFDRRGLDIYIQKHNQYCMLEAKEILRESRSNDDPVGMTLFGSTIQRRRWIKRHIYPRLPARWLFRFLWMYFLQFGFLDGRTGFKFCMFISSRELLISLKTAEILQEEAQEAKKDAA
;
A
#
# COMPACT_ATOMS: atom_id res chain seq x y z
N MET A 1 -29.11 47.27 24.10
CA MET A 1 -27.72 46.84 24.41
C MET A 1 -26.82 46.63 23.19
N SER A 2 -27.33 46.41 21.96
CA SER A 2 -26.52 45.97 20.81
C SER A 2 -25.74 47.07 20.07
N SER A 3 -26.28 48.29 19.93
CA SER A 3 -25.65 49.35 19.13
C SER A 3 -24.37 49.92 19.77
N PHE A 4 -24.35 50.08 21.10
CA PHE A 4 -23.16 50.56 21.82
C PHE A 4 -21.99 49.58 21.75
N ARG A 5 -22.24 48.28 22.01
CA ARG A 5 -21.20 47.23 21.89
C ARG A 5 -20.65 47.15 20.46
N ARG A 6 -21.53 47.26 19.46
CA ARG A 6 -21.15 47.28 18.05
C ARG A 6 -20.34 48.51 17.69
N ALA A 7 -20.72 49.69 18.19
CA ALA A 7 -19.96 50.92 18.01
C ALA A 7 -18.56 50.80 18.65
N LEU A 8 -18.50 50.40 19.92
CA LEU A 8 -17.24 50.22 20.68
C LEU A 8 -16.29 49.22 19.99
N TRP A 9 -16.82 48.09 19.51
CA TRP A 9 -16.03 47.13 18.75
C TRP A 9 -15.50 47.72 17.45
N LYS A 10 -16.34 48.41 16.66
CA LYS A 10 -15.93 49.00 15.39
C LYS A 10 -14.94 50.14 15.53
N THR A 11 -15.09 50.98 16.56
CA THR A 11 -14.25 52.17 16.76
C THR A 11 -12.96 51.89 17.52
N ILE A 12 -12.95 50.92 18.42
CA ILE A 12 -11.80 50.63 19.29
C ILE A 12 -11.28 49.21 19.06
N GLY A 13 -12.12 48.20 19.23
CA GLY A 13 -11.67 46.80 19.25
C GLY A 13 -11.05 46.32 17.94
N GLN A 14 -11.76 46.52 16.82
CA GLN A 14 -11.30 46.09 15.50
C GLN A 14 -10.03 46.83 15.03
N PRO A 15 -9.90 48.16 15.20
CA PRO A 15 -8.63 48.85 14.96
C PRO A 15 -7.47 48.30 15.80
N LEU A 16 -7.66 48.03 17.09
CA LEU A 16 -6.61 47.46 17.94
C LEU A 16 -6.16 46.05 17.48
N VAL A 17 -7.08 45.22 16.98
CA VAL A 17 -6.73 43.94 16.35
C VAL A 17 -5.89 44.18 15.08
N ARG A 18 -6.31 45.11 14.21
CA ARG A 18 -5.66 45.40 12.93
C ARG A 18 -4.26 46.01 13.07
N CYS A 19 -4.07 46.88 14.06
CA CYS A 19 -2.81 47.55 14.34
C CYS A 19 -1.80 46.67 15.09
N SER A 20 -2.19 45.48 15.55
CA SER A 20 -1.28 44.56 16.24
C SER A 20 -0.18 44.00 15.32
N MET A 21 0.97 43.66 15.92
CA MET A 21 2.07 42.99 15.21
C MET A 21 1.64 41.60 14.71
N HIS A 22 2.26 41.15 13.62
CA HIS A 22 1.84 39.96 12.89
C HIS A 22 1.77 38.68 13.76
N ASN A 23 2.74 38.49 14.65
CA ASN A 23 2.89 37.29 15.49
C ASN A 23 2.19 37.39 16.86
N SER A 24 1.54 38.50 17.18
CA SER A 24 0.91 38.74 18.48
C SER A 24 -0.46 38.05 18.63
N TYR A 25 -0.52 36.73 18.38
CA TYR A 25 -1.75 35.94 18.45
C TYR A 25 -2.38 35.95 19.85
N ARG A 26 -1.56 35.81 20.90
CA ARG A 26 -2.05 35.81 22.30
C ARG A 26 -2.71 37.13 22.69
N TYR A 27 -2.13 38.25 22.26
CA TYR A 27 -2.70 39.58 22.47
C TYR A 27 -4.05 39.73 21.76
N ARG A 28 -4.13 39.36 20.48
CA ARG A 28 -5.39 39.41 19.72
C ARG A 28 -6.46 38.51 20.34
N ALA A 29 -6.11 37.29 20.74
CA ALA A 29 -7.03 36.39 21.42
C ALA A 29 -7.56 36.98 22.73
N LEU A 30 -6.68 37.58 23.55
CA LEU A 30 -7.09 38.28 24.77
C LEU A 30 -8.05 39.42 24.47
N LEU A 31 -7.72 40.29 23.51
CA LEU A 31 -8.55 41.41 23.09
C LEU A 31 -9.93 40.95 22.60
N LEU A 32 -9.98 39.91 21.76
CA LEU A 32 -11.22 39.32 21.27
C LEU A 32 -12.10 38.78 22.41
N ARG A 33 -11.50 38.17 23.45
CA ARG A 33 -12.23 37.76 24.66
C ARG A 33 -12.79 38.94 25.44
N CYS A 34 -12.04 40.03 25.57
CA CYS A 34 -12.54 41.25 26.20
C CYS A 34 -13.78 41.82 25.47
N PHE A 35 -13.88 41.62 24.16
CA PHE A 35 -15.04 41.99 23.34
C PHE A 35 -16.09 40.88 23.19
N GLY A 36 -15.98 39.81 23.96
CA GLY A 36 -17.01 38.77 24.13
C GLY A 36 -16.84 37.51 23.29
N MET A 37 -15.83 37.43 22.42
CA MET A 37 -15.55 36.19 21.68
C MET A 37 -15.09 35.09 22.63
N ARG A 38 -15.66 33.90 22.51
CA ARG A 38 -15.21 32.72 23.26
C ARG A 38 -14.12 32.03 22.45
N CYS A 39 -12.86 32.17 22.83
CA CYS A 39 -11.77 31.53 22.11
C CYS A 39 -10.80 30.75 23.01
N GLY A 40 -10.39 29.56 22.55
CA GLY A 40 -9.41 28.70 23.22
C GLY A 40 -8.03 29.37 23.44
N ARG A 41 -7.21 28.82 24.33
CA ARG A 41 -5.89 29.34 24.72
C ARG A 41 -4.93 29.54 23.56
N ALA A 42 -4.95 28.64 22.57
CA ALA A 42 -4.02 28.58 21.44
C ALA A 42 -4.66 28.99 20.10
N VAL A 43 -5.82 29.64 20.11
CA VAL A 43 -6.45 30.18 18.89
C VAL A 43 -5.57 31.24 18.26
N ARG A 44 -5.43 31.17 16.93
CA ARG A 44 -4.66 32.12 16.13
C ARG A 44 -5.60 32.87 15.18
N VAL A 45 -5.69 34.19 15.34
CA VAL A 45 -6.47 35.06 14.45
C VAL A 45 -5.50 36.01 13.76
N ARG A 46 -5.52 36.10 12.42
CA ARG A 46 -4.70 37.10 11.69
C ARG A 46 -5.24 38.51 11.91
N ARG A 47 -4.38 39.53 11.78
CA ARG A 47 -4.74 40.94 12.05
C ARG A 47 -5.74 41.49 11.05
N THR A 48 -5.80 40.90 9.87
CA THR A 48 -6.65 41.28 8.74
C THR A 48 -8.05 40.68 8.84
N VAL A 49 -8.30 39.76 9.79
CA VAL A 49 -9.63 39.17 10.01
C VAL A 49 -10.62 40.26 10.39
N SER A 50 -11.77 40.26 9.74
CA SER A 50 -12.87 41.17 10.03
C SER A 50 -14.02 40.40 10.67
N ILE A 51 -14.31 40.72 11.92
CA ILE A 51 -15.44 40.16 12.67
C ILE A 51 -16.36 41.32 13.00
N ASP A 52 -17.66 41.20 12.75
CA ASP A 52 -18.61 42.28 13.02
C ASP A 52 -19.21 42.23 14.44
N LYS A 53 -19.42 41.02 14.98
CA LYS A 53 -20.02 40.75 16.30
C LYS A 53 -19.25 39.63 17.02
N PRO A 54 -18.10 39.92 17.63
CA PRO A 54 -17.26 38.91 18.27
C PRO A 54 -17.96 38.08 19.34
N TRP A 55 -18.93 38.67 20.06
CA TRP A 55 -19.71 37.98 21.09
C TRP A 55 -20.62 36.85 20.60
N ASN A 56 -20.82 36.73 19.28
CA ASN A 56 -21.54 35.61 18.67
C ASN A 56 -20.61 34.53 18.11
N VAL A 57 -19.29 34.67 18.28
CA VAL A 57 -18.30 33.73 17.73
C VAL A 57 -17.67 32.91 18.85
N THR A 58 -17.68 31.59 18.67
CA THR A 58 -16.94 30.63 19.49
C THR A 58 -15.91 29.92 18.63
N ALA A 59 -14.65 29.87 19.08
CA ALA A 59 -13.56 29.16 18.43
C ALA A 59 -12.78 28.33 19.45
N ASP A 60 -12.83 27.00 19.33
CA ASP A 60 -12.14 26.12 20.26
C ASP A 60 -10.63 26.05 19.95
N ASP A 61 -9.89 25.33 20.80
CA ASP A 61 -8.43 25.39 20.84
C ASP A 61 -7.73 24.92 19.55
N LEU A 62 -6.53 25.47 19.32
CA LEU A 62 -5.69 25.18 18.15
C LEU A 62 -6.29 25.58 16.79
N SER A 63 -7.38 26.34 16.77
CA SER A 63 -8.00 26.81 15.53
C SER A 63 -7.38 28.11 15.00
N LEU A 64 -7.32 28.23 13.68
CA LEU A 64 -6.66 29.32 12.95
C LEU A 64 -7.65 30.02 12.01
N PHE A 65 -7.65 31.35 12.02
CA PHE A 65 -8.31 32.20 11.04
C PHE A 65 -7.27 32.96 10.22
N GLY A 66 -7.24 32.69 8.92
CA GLY A 66 -6.30 33.20 7.93
C GLY A 66 -6.51 34.68 7.56
N ASP A 67 -5.69 35.18 6.65
CA ASP A 67 -5.74 36.60 6.30
C ASP A 67 -7.03 36.97 5.56
N ASN A 68 -7.58 38.15 5.85
CA ASN A 68 -8.78 38.68 5.19
C ASN A 68 -10.06 37.83 5.33
N VAL A 69 -10.10 36.90 6.29
CA VAL A 69 -11.35 36.20 6.63
C VAL A 69 -12.41 37.20 7.09
N ARG A 70 -13.63 37.06 6.58
CA ARG A 70 -14.79 37.90 6.94
C ARG A 70 -15.80 37.07 7.71
N ILE A 71 -16.21 37.55 8.88
CA ILE A 71 -17.17 36.89 9.76
C ILE A 71 -18.31 37.87 10.04
N ASN A 72 -19.49 37.54 9.50
CA ASN A 72 -20.75 38.24 9.72
C ASN A 72 -21.64 37.38 10.64
N ALA A 73 -21.54 37.63 11.94
CA ALA A 73 -22.12 36.78 12.99
C ALA A 73 -23.39 37.42 13.59
N ASP A 74 -24.43 37.63 12.79
CA ASP A 74 -25.77 37.97 13.31
C ASP A 74 -26.38 36.83 14.15
N GLN A 75 -26.09 35.58 13.80
CA GLN A 75 -26.39 34.38 14.60
C GLN A 75 -25.10 33.77 15.15
N PRO A 76 -25.18 32.79 16.08
CA PRO A 76 -24.00 32.12 16.59
C PRO A 76 -23.19 31.39 15.51
N ILE A 77 -21.86 31.54 15.57
CA ILE A 77 -20.91 30.77 14.78
C ILE A 77 -20.02 29.98 15.74
N ARG A 78 -19.98 28.66 15.57
CA ARG A 78 -19.09 27.77 16.32
C ARG A 78 -18.05 27.18 15.38
N VAL A 79 -16.79 27.28 15.78
CA VAL A 79 -15.65 26.60 15.16
C VAL A 79 -15.00 25.70 16.19
N GLY A 80 -14.93 24.40 15.91
CA GLY A 80 -14.36 23.37 16.76
C GLY A 80 -12.85 23.47 16.92
N LYS A 81 -12.25 22.43 17.49
CA LYS A 81 -10.81 22.34 17.76
C LYS A 81 -10.04 21.99 16.49
N ARG A 82 -8.79 22.49 16.41
CA ARG A 82 -7.83 22.16 15.33
C ARG A 82 -8.37 22.49 13.93
N CYS A 83 -9.25 23.49 13.83
CA CYS A 83 -9.84 23.88 12.56
C CYS A 83 -9.01 24.98 11.89
N VAL A 84 -8.98 24.97 10.56
CA VAL A 84 -8.35 26.03 9.77
C VAL A 84 -9.39 26.69 8.90
N VAL A 85 -9.62 27.98 9.10
CA VAL A 85 -10.36 28.84 8.17
C VAL A 85 -9.32 29.65 7.39
N SER A 86 -9.10 29.27 6.14
CA SER A 86 -8.04 29.84 5.31
C SER A 86 -8.37 31.26 4.86
N GLN A 87 -7.39 31.93 4.26
CA GLN A 87 -7.49 33.31 3.82
C GLN A 87 -8.71 33.55 2.91
N HIS A 88 -9.26 34.78 2.98
CA HIS A 88 -10.38 35.26 2.16
C HIS A 88 -11.71 34.51 2.32
N ALA A 89 -11.80 33.50 3.19
CA ALA A 89 -13.07 32.84 3.48
C ALA A 89 -14.09 33.80 4.13
N MET A 90 -15.37 33.58 3.85
CA MET A 90 -16.49 34.33 4.39
C MET A 90 -17.45 33.40 5.16
N LEU A 91 -17.72 33.73 6.41
CA LEU A 91 -18.72 33.05 7.24
C LEU A 91 -19.89 34.00 7.47
N ILE A 92 -21.08 33.66 6.96
CA ILE A 92 -22.22 34.57 6.93
C ILE A 92 -23.45 33.87 7.52
N THR A 93 -23.99 34.41 8.61
CA THR A 93 -25.17 33.84 9.28
C THR A 93 -26.50 34.47 8.87
N THR A 94 -26.46 35.56 8.11
CA THR A 94 -27.64 36.24 7.59
C THR A 94 -27.36 36.69 6.16
N ALA A 95 -28.15 36.22 5.22
CA ALA A 95 -28.18 36.68 3.84
C ALA A 95 -29.56 37.30 3.59
N GLY A 96 -29.60 38.59 3.25
CA GLY A 96 -30.83 39.35 3.19
C GLY A 96 -31.00 40.12 1.88
N ASP A 97 -32.25 40.46 1.59
CA ASP A 97 -32.61 41.37 0.50
C ASP A 97 -32.80 42.80 1.06
N PRO A 98 -31.96 43.77 0.64
CA PRO A 98 -32.11 45.16 1.07
C PRO A 98 -33.48 45.76 0.76
N ALA A 99 -34.17 45.28 -0.29
CA ALA A 99 -35.48 45.79 -0.70
C ALA A 99 -36.60 45.37 0.26
N THR A 100 -36.44 44.26 1.00
CA THR A 100 -37.51 43.70 1.84
C THR A 100 -37.38 44.04 3.32
N LYS A 101 -36.36 44.84 3.69
CA LYS A 101 -36.08 45.26 5.08
C LYS A 101 -36.10 44.09 6.08
N GLY A 102 -35.46 42.98 5.74
CA GLY A 102 -35.31 41.85 6.65
C GLY A 102 -36.42 40.79 6.58
N LYS A 103 -37.45 40.98 5.75
CA LYS A 103 -38.57 40.03 5.65
C LYS A 103 -38.21 38.73 4.94
N THR A 104 -37.25 38.77 4.03
CA THR A 104 -36.80 37.60 3.25
C THR A 104 -35.40 37.14 3.64
N ASP A 105 -34.90 37.58 4.80
CA ASP A 105 -33.57 37.25 5.27
C ASP A 105 -33.47 35.76 5.62
N ARG A 106 -32.56 35.07 4.94
CA ARG A 106 -32.14 33.73 5.34
C ARG A 106 -31.19 33.87 6.51
N THR A 107 -31.60 33.39 7.68
CA THR A 107 -30.80 33.42 8.90
C THR A 107 -30.56 32.01 9.43
N GLY A 108 -29.38 31.78 10.01
CA GLY A 108 -29.05 30.50 10.61
C GLY A 108 -27.66 30.49 11.23
N SER A 109 -27.50 29.74 12.33
CA SER A 109 -26.20 29.51 12.94
C SER A 109 -25.29 28.69 12.03
N ILE A 110 -23.98 28.88 12.16
CA ILE A 110 -22.98 28.06 11.48
C ILE A 110 -22.29 27.17 12.53
N ASN A 111 -22.21 25.87 12.26
CA ASN A 111 -21.47 24.92 13.08
C ASN A 111 -20.38 24.25 12.25
N ILE A 112 -19.11 24.47 12.61
CA ILE A 112 -17.94 23.80 12.04
C ILE A 112 -17.34 22.97 13.15
N GLU A 113 -17.40 21.64 13.03
CA GLU A 113 -16.88 20.71 14.03
C GLU A 113 -15.34 20.61 14.00
N ASP A 114 -14.79 19.78 14.88
CA ASP A 114 -13.36 19.57 15.05
C ASP A 114 -12.67 19.09 13.74
N ASP A 115 -11.37 19.37 13.63
CA ASP A 115 -10.49 18.85 12.56
C ASP A 115 -10.87 19.30 11.13
N CYS A 116 -11.74 20.29 10.99
CA CYS A 116 -12.18 20.81 9.70
C CYS A 116 -11.15 21.75 9.06
N TRP A 117 -11.01 21.68 7.74
CA TRP A 117 -10.25 22.66 6.96
C TRP A 117 -11.13 23.32 5.90
N ILE A 118 -11.39 24.61 6.09
CA ILE A 118 -12.05 25.48 5.13
C ILE A 118 -10.95 26.16 4.31
N ALA A 119 -10.77 25.77 3.05
CA ALA A 119 -9.78 26.35 2.15
C ALA A 119 -10.08 27.81 1.74
N THR A 120 -9.18 28.38 0.93
CA THR A 120 -9.22 29.80 0.53
C THR A 120 -10.47 30.16 -0.28
N ASP A 121 -10.94 31.40 -0.12
CA ASP A 121 -12.04 31.99 -0.90
C ASP A 121 -13.36 31.21 -0.83
N ILE A 122 -13.63 30.54 0.28
CA ILE A 122 -14.90 29.82 0.50
C ILE A 122 -15.95 30.74 1.09
N ILE A 123 -17.21 30.53 0.71
CA ILE A 123 -18.37 31.15 1.34
C ILE A 123 -19.14 30.08 2.13
N VAL A 124 -19.37 30.30 3.43
CA VAL A 124 -20.23 29.45 4.27
C VAL A 124 -21.54 30.19 4.55
N MET A 125 -22.63 29.60 4.07
CA MET A 125 -23.97 30.18 4.07
C MET A 125 -24.72 30.01 5.40
N PRO A 126 -25.80 30.77 5.62
CA PRO A 126 -26.61 30.66 6.83
C PRO A 126 -27.20 29.27 7.04
N GLY A 127 -27.05 28.73 8.25
CA GLY A 127 -27.58 27.41 8.64
C GLY A 127 -26.68 26.23 8.29
N SER A 128 -25.47 26.47 7.76
CA SER A 128 -24.58 25.39 7.36
C SER A 128 -23.97 24.63 8.56
N HIS A 129 -23.86 23.31 8.42
CA HIS A 129 -23.25 22.40 9.40
C HIS A 129 -22.19 21.55 8.71
N ILE A 130 -20.95 21.69 9.16
CA ILE A 130 -19.79 20.97 8.65
C ILE A 130 -19.33 20.01 9.75
N GLU A 131 -19.51 18.71 9.51
CA GLU A 131 -19.15 17.66 10.45
C GLU A 131 -17.63 17.46 10.59
N GLN A 132 -17.25 16.75 11.64
CA GLN A 132 -15.85 16.52 12.00
C GLN A 132 -15.00 16.04 10.82
N GLY A 133 -13.81 16.63 10.69
CA GLY A 133 -12.80 16.16 9.76
C GLY A 133 -13.07 16.50 8.29
N VAL A 134 -14.04 17.34 7.97
CA VAL A 134 -14.29 17.75 6.57
C VAL A 134 -13.19 18.68 6.04
N VAL A 135 -12.80 18.49 4.78
CA VAL A 135 -12.01 19.45 4.00
C VAL A 135 -12.90 20.04 2.92
N VAL A 136 -13.08 21.35 2.94
CA VAL A 136 -13.78 22.07 1.86
C VAL A 136 -12.73 22.66 0.93
N GLY A 137 -12.77 22.28 -0.35
CA GLY A 137 -11.85 22.74 -1.38
C GLY A 137 -12.00 24.24 -1.71
N ALA A 138 -10.92 24.84 -2.19
CA ALA A 138 -10.85 26.27 -2.45
C ALA A 138 -11.92 26.75 -3.44
N ARG A 139 -12.37 28.00 -3.26
CA ARG A 139 -13.38 28.66 -4.11
C ARG A 139 -14.72 27.90 -4.21
N GLY A 140 -15.10 27.22 -3.13
CA GLY A 140 -16.42 26.57 -3.01
C GLY A 140 -17.42 27.38 -2.19
N MET A 141 -18.68 26.93 -2.19
CA MET A 141 -19.75 27.48 -1.35
C MET A 141 -20.38 26.38 -0.51
N VAL A 142 -20.36 26.51 0.82
CA VAL A 142 -21.05 25.57 1.72
C VAL A 142 -22.46 26.08 2.00
N ASP A 143 -23.44 25.37 1.44
CA ASP A 143 -24.86 25.64 1.68
C ASP A 143 -25.57 24.38 2.19
N GLY A 144 -25.68 24.26 3.52
CA GLY A 144 -26.31 23.12 4.19
C GLY A 144 -25.32 22.21 4.94
N HIS A 145 -25.53 20.90 4.85
CA HIS A 145 -24.79 19.89 5.62
C HIS A 145 -23.66 19.25 4.80
N LEU A 146 -22.48 19.07 5.43
CA LEU A 146 -21.37 18.30 4.87
C LEU A 146 -21.01 17.12 5.80
N PRO A 147 -20.90 15.89 5.25
CA PRO A 147 -20.74 14.67 6.06
C PRO A 147 -19.31 14.49 6.58
N LYS A 148 -19.17 13.88 7.76
CA LYS A 148 -17.89 13.65 8.45
C LYS A 148 -16.83 13.01 7.56
N TRP A 149 -15.56 13.35 7.81
CA TRP A 149 -14.39 12.76 7.16
C TRP A 149 -14.47 12.73 5.63
N SER A 150 -14.95 13.82 5.02
CA SER A 150 -15.07 13.92 3.56
C SER A 150 -14.28 15.08 2.98
N ILE A 151 -13.93 14.95 1.70
CA ILE A 151 -13.39 16.05 0.88
C ILE A 151 -14.54 16.59 0.03
N CYS A 152 -14.95 17.83 0.28
CA CYS A 152 -16.06 18.48 -0.39
C CYS A 152 -15.59 19.60 -1.32
N THR A 153 -16.11 19.67 -2.54
CA THR A 153 -15.77 20.74 -3.50
C THR A 153 -16.98 21.17 -4.33
N GLY A 154 -16.96 22.41 -4.82
CA GLY A 154 -17.99 22.96 -5.72
C GLY A 154 -18.85 24.08 -5.13
N GLU A 155 -19.86 24.50 -5.90
CA GLU A 155 -20.85 25.53 -5.57
C GLU A 155 -22.26 25.01 -5.94
N PRO A 156 -23.06 24.50 -4.97
CA PRO A 156 -22.67 24.22 -3.59
C PRO A 156 -21.66 23.07 -3.48
N ALA A 157 -20.88 23.08 -2.41
CA ALA A 157 -19.87 22.07 -2.12
C ALA A 157 -20.55 20.74 -1.77
N VAL A 158 -20.10 19.66 -2.42
CA VAL A 158 -20.60 18.30 -2.18
C VAL A 158 -19.44 17.35 -1.96
N SER A 159 -19.67 16.26 -1.23
CA SER A 159 -18.66 15.21 -1.01
C SER A 159 -18.19 14.62 -2.34
N ARG A 160 -16.87 14.56 -2.54
CA ARG A 160 -16.21 13.95 -3.71
C ARG A 160 -15.46 12.68 -3.37
N GLY A 161 -15.29 12.37 -2.08
CA GLY A 161 -14.56 11.23 -1.59
C GLY A 161 -14.30 11.32 -0.10
N GLU A 162 -13.86 10.20 0.46
CA GLU A 162 -13.46 10.11 1.86
C GLU A 162 -12.11 10.78 2.10
N ARG A 163 -11.98 11.46 3.25
CA ARG A 163 -10.73 12.04 3.75
C ARG A 163 -10.05 11.02 4.65
N ILE A 164 -9.04 10.36 4.12
CA ILE A 164 -8.20 9.41 4.86
C ILE A 164 -7.00 10.15 5.45
N LEU A 165 -6.81 10.08 6.77
CA LEU A 165 -5.66 10.69 7.45
C LEU A 165 -4.40 9.83 7.27
N TRP A 166 -3.24 10.49 7.20
CA TRP A 166 -1.95 9.81 7.24
C TRP A 166 -1.80 9.07 8.58
N GLY A 167 -1.58 7.75 8.50
CA GLY A 167 -1.32 6.91 9.69
C GLY A 167 -2.56 6.47 10.48
N GLN A 168 -3.78 6.75 10.03
CA GLN A 168 -4.96 6.07 10.58
C GLN A 168 -5.07 4.66 10.01
N ALA A 169 -5.35 3.70 10.91
CA ALA A 169 -5.38 2.27 10.66
C ALA A 169 -6.11 1.94 9.36
N LYS A 170 -5.37 1.31 8.45
CA LYS A 170 -6.01 0.61 7.35
C LYS A 170 -6.71 -0.58 8.00
N ASN A 171 -7.96 -0.78 7.62
CA ASN A 171 -8.66 -2.03 7.87
C ASN A 171 -8.92 -2.67 6.51
N SER A 172 -7.85 -2.80 5.73
CA SER A 172 -7.83 -3.61 4.53
C SER A 172 -8.09 -5.08 4.83
N ASN A 173 -7.96 -5.52 6.08
CA ASN A 173 -8.03 -6.89 6.52
C ASN A 173 -6.99 -7.78 5.80
N ILE A 174 -5.83 -7.18 5.47
CA ILE A 174 -4.72 -7.83 4.76
C ILE A 174 -3.40 -7.52 5.47
N GLU A 175 -2.73 -8.59 5.90
CA GLU A 175 -1.34 -8.52 6.36
C GLU A 175 -0.38 -9.11 5.33
N ILE A 176 0.76 -8.43 5.16
CA ILE A 176 1.76 -8.79 4.17
C ILE A 176 3.02 -9.28 4.87
N VAL A 177 3.50 -10.44 4.46
CA VAL A 177 4.75 -11.03 4.95
C VAL A 177 5.80 -10.97 3.86
N ILE A 178 6.95 -10.38 4.18
CA ILE A 178 8.09 -10.20 3.27
C ILE A 178 9.32 -10.87 3.87
N PRO A 179 9.74 -12.05 3.39
CA PRO A 179 11.03 -12.62 3.72
C PRO A 179 12.14 -11.81 3.02
N VAL A 180 13.16 -11.40 3.76
CA VAL A 180 14.23 -10.53 3.22
C VAL A 180 15.63 -10.99 3.64
N LYS A 181 16.62 -10.71 2.78
CA LYS A 181 18.05 -10.74 3.12
C LYS A 181 18.83 -9.84 2.15
N ASN A 182 19.43 -8.78 2.67
CA ASN A 182 20.25 -7.82 1.89
C ASN A 182 19.51 -7.29 0.64
N GLU A 183 18.40 -6.58 0.88
CA GLU A 183 17.48 -6.06 -0.13
C GLU A 183 17.33 -4.54 -0.06
N GLU A 184 18.33 -3.79 0.43
CA GLU A 184 18.25 -2.33 0.58
C GLU A 184 17.90 -1.58 -0.73
N ILE A 185 18.26 -2.15 -1.88
CA ILE A 185 18.00 -1.59 -3.21
C ILE A 185 16.56 -1.85 -3.66
N ASN A 186 16.03 -3.06 -3.43
CA ASN A 186 14.73 -3.48 -3.95
C ASN A 186 13.57 -3.13 -3.00
N LEU A 187 13.78 -3.33 -1.70
CA LEU A 187 12.77 -3.21 -0.67
C LEU A 187 12.02 -1.87 -0.67
N PRO A 188 12.66 -0.69 -0.92
CA PRO A 188 11.93 0.57 -1.02
C PRO A 188 10.84 0.58 -2.09
N TYR A 189 11.01 -0.14 -3.21
CA TYR A 189 10.00 -0.20 -4.28
C TYR A 189 8.82 -1.08 -3.88
N THR A 190 9.10 -2.23 -3.28
CA THR A 190 8.11 -3.15 -2.73
C THR A 190 7.27 -2.46 -1.66
N LEU A 191 7.92 -1.88 -0.64
CA LEU A 191 7.25 -1.18 0.45
C LEU A 191 6.40 -0.01 -0.06
N LYS A 192 6.92 0.80 -1.01
CA LYS A 192 6.15 1.89 -1.64
C LYS A 192 4.83 1.42 -2.27
N SER A 193 4.76 0.18 -2.77
CA SER A 193 3.53 -0.36 -3.37
C SER A 193 2.47 -0.79 -2.37
N ILE A 194 2.84 -1.00 -1.10
CA ILE A 194 1.96 -1.61 -0.08
C ILE A 194 1.74 -0.76 1.19
N TYR A 195 2.67 0.14 1.52
CA TYR A 195 2.69 0.88 2.79
C TYR A 195 1.49 1.82 3.00
N LYS A 196 0.66 2.06 1.98
CA LYS A 196 -0.55 2.89 2.11
C LYS A 196 -1.84 2.13 2.34
N TRP A 197 -1.87 0.81 2.11
CA TRP A 197 -3.12 0.06 2.18
C TRP A 197 -3.04 -1.25 2.95
N ALA A 198 -1.87 -1.89 3.11
CA ALA A 198 -1.74 -3.09 3.95
C ALA A 198 -1.85 -2.78 5.46
N ASP A 199 -2.65 -3.54 6.21
CA ASP A 199 -2.90 -3.31 7.64
C ASP A 199 -1.62 -3.43 8.45
N LYS A 200 -0.91 -4.52 8.21
CA LYS A 200 0.40 -4.77 8.80
C LYS A 200 1.36 -5.31 7.76
N ILE A 201 2.62 -4.90 7.91
CA ILE A 201 3.73 -5.37 7.07
C ILE A 201 4.74 -6.02 8.00
N TRP A 202 4.92 -7.32 7.82
CA TRP A 202 5.91 -8.12 8.52
C TRP A 202 7.11 -8.33 7.63
N VAL A 203 8.27 -7.88 8.08
CA VAL A 203 9.55 -8.11 7.42
C VAL A 203 10.32 -9.17 8.22
N VAL A 204 10.46 -10.36 7.64
CA VAL A 204 11.20 -11.47 8.25
C VAL A 204 12.62 -11.46 7.72
N ASP A 205 13.52 -10.87 8.50
CA ASP A 205 14.90 -10.61 8.13
C ASP A 205 15.81 -11.80 8.45
N SER A 206 16.46 -12.33 7.41
CA SER A 206 17.40 -13.46 7.50
C SER A 206 18.84 -13.00 7.72
N GLU A 207 19.01 -12.14 8.72
CA GLU A 207 20.29 -11.57 9.16
C GLU A 207 20.93 -10.65 8.12
N SER A 208 20.19 -9.64 7.64
CA SER A 208 20.76 -8.64 6.73
C SER A 208 21.87 -7.84 7.39
N THR A 209 22.89 -7.52 6.60
CA THR A 209 24.07 -6.74 6.98
C THR A 209 24.08 -5.33 6.37
N ASP A 210 23.13 -5.05 5.49
CA ASP A 210 22.92 -3.75 4.84
C ASP A 210 21.78 -2.96 5.51
N LYS A 211 21.31 -1.87 4.88
CA LYS A 211 20.28 -1.00 5.45
C LYS A 211 18.85 -1.53 5.37
N THR A 212 18.66 -2.80 4.99
CA THR A 212 17.32 -3.42 4.80
C THR A 212 16.41 -3.21 6.01
N ARG A 213 16.95 -3.38 7.23
CA ARG A 213 16.17 -3.27 8.48
C ARG A 213 15.75 -1.84 8.79
N GLU A 214 16.62 -0.86 8.55
CA GLU A 214 16.30 0.55 8.78
C GLU A 214 15.21 1.01 7.81
N ILE A 215 15.37 0.67 6.53
CA ILE A 215 14.40 0.99 5.47
C ILE A 215 13.02 0.40 5.82
N ALA A 216 12.96 -0.87 6.23
CA ALA A 216 11.69 -1.50 6.62
C ALA A 216 10.96 -0.70 7.72
N LYS A 217 11.70 -0.30 8.77
CA LYS A 217 11.15 0.48 9.90
C LYS A 217 10.68 1.86 9.48
N GLU A 218 11.39 2.54 8.57
CA GLU A 218 11.00 3.86 8.05
C GLU A 218 9.62 3.85 7.35
N PHE A 219 9.27 2.71 6.74
CA PHE A 219 7.95 2.51 6.11
C PHE A 219 6.88 1.99 7.09
N GLY A 220 7.20 1.85 8.38
CA GLY A 220 6.28 1.37 9.40
C GLY A 220 6.09 -0.15 9.42
N ALA A 221 7.01 -0.93 8.82
CA ALA A 221 6.96 -2.38 8.91
C ALA A 221 7.52 -2.89 10.25
N GLU A 222 6.97 -3.99 10.75
CA GLU A 222 7.51 -4.72 11.90
C GLU A 222 8.57 -5.71 11.43
N VAL A 223 9.80 -5.50 11.90
CA VAL A 223 10.96 -6.29 11.52
C VAL A 223 11.22 -7.36 12.56
N ILE A 224 11.15 -8.62 12.15
CA ILE A 224 11.47 -9.79 12.95
C ILE A 224 12.73 -10.44 12.39
N VAL A 225 13.75 -10.63 13.23
CA VAL A 225 15.00 -11.27 12.82
C VAL A 225 14.89 -12.77 13.07
N GLN A 226 15.09 -13.57 12.03
CA GLN A 226 15.06 -15.02 12.08
C GLN A 226 16.17 -15.58 11.18
N PRO A 227 17.17 -16.30 11.74
CA PRO A 227 18.22 -16.95 10.95
C PRO A 227 17.65 -17.82 9.82
N TRP A 228 18.34 -17.83 8.68
CA TRP A 228 17.84 -18.47 7.45
C TRP A 228 17.65 -19.98 7.62
N LEU A 229 16.40 -20.44 7.52
CA LEU A 229 16.03 -21.86 7.63
C LEU A 229 15.92 -22.58 6.28
N GLY A 230 16.00 -21.85 5.17
CA GLY A 230 15.65 -22.34 3.82
C GLY A 230 14.33 -21.73 3.31
N TYR A 231 14.08 -21.81 2.00
CA TYR A 231 13.00 -21.05 1.36
C TYR A 231 11.60 -21.36 1.91
N ALA A 232 11.18 -22.62 1.87
CA ALA A 232 9.88 -23.05 2.40
C ALA A 232 9.79 -22.88 3.92
N LYS A 233 10.85 -23.28 4.64
CA LYS A 233 10.89 -23.26 6.11
C LYS A 233 10.81 -21.85 6.67
N GLN A 234 11.47 -20.87 6.04
CA GLN A 234 11.40 -19.47 6.46
C GLN A 234 9.98 -18.91 6.34
N LYS A 235 9.29 -19.21 5.23
CA LYS A 235 7.92 -18.76 4.98
C LYS A 235 6.92 -19.43 5.92
N ASN A 236 7.04 -20.74 6.12
CA ASN A 236 6.20 -21.48 7.07
C ASN A 236 6.43 -21.01 8.51
N TRP A 237 7.69 -20.78 8.91
CA TRP A 237 8.01 -20.21 10.22
C TRP A 237 7.31 -18.87 10.43
N ALA A 238 7.30 -18.00 9.41
CA ALA A 238 6.62 -16.73 9.49
C ALA A 238 5.10 -16.90 9.68
N LEU A 239 4.48 -17.82 8.95
CA LEU A 239 3.05 -18.12 9.09
C LEU A 239 2.68 -18.70 10.46
N ASP A 240 3.61 -19.42 11.10
CA ASP A 240 3.37 -20.09 12.39
C ASP A 240 3.63 -19.18 13.61
N ASN A 241 4.54 -18.19 13.49
CA ASN A 241 5.05 -17.44 14.63
C ASN A 241 4.67 -15.96 14.64
N LEU A 242 4.31 -15.38 13.48
CA LEU A 242 3.88 -13.99 13.43
C LEU A 242 2.47 -13.86 14.02
N PRO A 243 2.20 -12.86 14.88
CA PRO A 243 0.86 -12.61 15.42
C PRO A 243 -0.02 -11.92 14.37
N ILE A 244 -0.37 -12.68 13.32
CA ILE A 244 -1.21 -12.23 12.23
C ILE A 244 -2.67 -12.21 12.71
N GLU A 245 -3.30 -11.04 12.66
CA GLU A 245 -4.67 -10.81 13.13
C GLU A 245 -5.67 -10.73 11.98
N SER A 246 -5.25 -10.23 10.82
CA SER A 246 -6.10 -10.13 9.63
C SER A 246 -6.54 -11.49 9.09
N ASP A 247 -7.70 -11.49 8.44
CA ASP A 247 -8.25 -12.68 7.81
C ASP A 247 -7.44 -13.10 6.58
N TRP A 248 -6.83 -12.14 5.89
CA TRP A 248 -6.07 -12.41 4.67
C TRP A 248 -4.57 -12.17 4.87
N VAL A 249 -3.79 -13.09 4.33
CA VAL A 249 -2.32 -13.05 4.32
C VAL A 249 -1.84 -12.98 2.87
N PHE A 250 -0.82 -12.16 2.65
CA PHE A 250 -0.15 -12.06 1.36
C PHE A 250 1.36 -12.23 1.50
N ILE A 251 1.93 -13.21 0.79
CA ILE A 251 3.38 -13.41 0.72
C ILE A 251 3.96 -12.65 -0.48
N LEU A 252 4.81 -11.67 -0.19
CA LEU A 252 5.42 -10.80 -1.19
C LEU A 252 6.95 -10.87 -1.10
N ASP A 253 7.65 -11.06 -2.22
CA ASP A 253 9.11 -11.03 -2.21
C ASP A 253 9.63 -9.59 -2.26
N ALA A 254 10.84 -9.36 -1.74
CA ALA A 254 11.43 -8.02 -1.58
C ALA A 254 11.78 -7.30 -2.90
N ASP A 255 11.73 -8.01 -4.02
CA ASP A 255 11.98 -7.54 -5.38
C ASP A 255 10.69 -7.48 -6.24
N GLU A 256 9.54 -7.63 -5.61
CA GLU A 256 8.22 -7.60 -6.24
C GLU A 256 7.43 -6.31 -5.92
N VAL A 257 6.67 -5.81 -6.89
CA VAL A 257 5.89 -4.56 -6.78
C VAL A 257 4.45 -4.81 -7.19
N ILE A 258 3.50 -4.45 -6.32
CA ILE A 258 2.07 -4.58 -6.60
C ILE A 258 1.59 -3.44 -7.50
N LEU A 259 0.93 -3.78 -8.61
CA LEU A 259 0.30 -2.79 -9.48
C LEU A 259 -1.07 -2.36 -8.93
N PRO A 260 -1.54 -1.13 -9.23
CA PRO A 260 -2.80 -0.60 -8.71
C PRO A 260 -4.01 -1.52 -8.92
N ASP A 261 -4.14 -2.13 -10.10
CA ASP A 261 -5.29 -3.00 -10.41
C ASP A 261 -5.33 -4.24 -9.51
N LEU A 262 -4.16 -4.84 -9.20
CA LEU A 262 -4.06 -5.97 -8.28
C LEU A 262 -4.38 -5.55 -6.85
N ARG A 263 -3.87 -4.39 -6.41
CA ARG A 263 -4.21 -3.83 -5.10
C ARG A 263 -5.73 -3.66 -4.96
N ASP A 264 -6.37 -3.02 -5.93
CA ASP A 264 -7.79 -2.68 -5.85
C ASP A 264 -8.66 -3.94 -5.86
N GLU A 265 -8.27 -4.98 -6.61
CA GLU A 265 -8.92 -6.28 -6.60
C GLU A 265 -8.76 -7.00 -5.24
N MET A 266 -7.57 -6.99 -4.64
CA MET A 266 -7.33 -7.57 -3.32
C MET A 266 -8.12 -6.84 -2.22
N LEU A 267 -8.13 -5.50 -2.23
CA LEU A 267 -8.89 -4.70 -1.28
C LEU A 267 -10.39 -4.96 -1.40
N LYS A 268 -10.91 -5.13 -2.63
CA LYS A 268 -12.31 -5.47 -2.85
C LYS A 268 -12.66 -6.82 -2.24
N ILE A 269 -11.78 -7.81 -2.35
CA ILE A 269 -11.98 -9.14 -1.77
C ILE A 269 -11.97 -9.10 -0.25
N ALA A 270 -11.04 -8.35 0.34
CA ALA A 270 -10.87 -8.28 1.78
C ALA A 270 -11.84 -7.31 2.49
N ALA A 271 -12.64 -6.56 1.73
CA ALA A 271 -13.69 -5.69 2.26
C ALA A 271 -14.86 -6.46 2.91
N GLU A 272 -15.04 -7.73 2.58
CA GLU A 272 -16.02 -8.62 3.21
C GLU A 272 -15.33 -9.61 4.17
N PRO A 273 -16.01 -10.04 5.25
CA PRO A 273 -15.47 -11.07 6.15
C PRO A 273 -15.07 -12.33 5.38
N ALA A 274 -13.90 -12.88 5.69
CA ALA A 274 -13.35 -13.97 4.90
C ALA A 274 -14.22 -15.23 4.92
N GLU A 275 -15.06 -15.47 5.94
CA GLU A 275 -15.96 -16.63 5.98
C GLU A 275 -16.99 -16.64 4.85
N HIS A 276 -17.40 -15.47 4.36
CA HIS A 276 -18.37 -15.36 3.27
C HIS A 276 -17.79 -15.70 1.89
N ASN A 277 -16.47 -15.66 1.75
CA ASN A 277 -15.82 -15.93 0.48
C ASN A 277 -15.57 -17.45 0.31
N PRO A 278 -16.09 -18.13 -0.72
CA PRO A 278 -15.84 -19.56 -0.91
C PRO A 278 -14.38 -19.88 -1.31
N ILE A 279 -13.65 -18.88 -1.82
CA ILE A 279 -12.27 -19.06 -2.28
C ILE A 279 -11.32 -18.89 -1.09
N SER A 280 -10.49 -19.89 -0.85
CA SER A 280 -9.54 -19.95 0.27
C SER A 280 -8.18 -19.35 -0.08
N ALA A 281 -7.78 -19.41 -1.36
CA ALA A 281 -6.55 -18.79 -1.83
C ALA A 281 -6.65 -18.34 -3.29
N TYR A 282 -5.84 -17.36 -3.65
CA TYR A 282 -5.81 -16.75 -4.97
C TYR A 282 -4.42 -16.86 -5.61
N ASN A 283 -4.45 -17.30 -6.85
CA ASN A 283 -3.32 -17.28 -7.76
C ASN A 283 -3.15 -15.88 -8.34
N ILE A 284 -1.93 -15.36 -8.25
CA ILE A 284 -1.56 -14.06 -8.77
C ILE A 284 -0.49 -14.26 -9.85
N ASN A 285 -0.64 -13.53 -10.95
CA ASN A 285 0.31 -13.53 -12.04
C ASN A 285 1.27 -12.35 -11.91
N ARG A 286 2.45 -12.47 -12.53
CA ARG A 286 3.49 -11.44 -12.47
C ARG A 286 4.18 -11.24 -13.81
N TYR A 287 4.52 -9.99 -14.09
CA TYR A 287 5.49 -9.66 -15.12
C TYR A 287 6.89 -9.81 -14.58
N PHE A 288 7.67 -10.71 -15.18
CA PHE A 288 9.10 -10.77 -14.91
C PHE A 288 9.83 -9.69 -15.73
N ILE A 289 10.62 -8.85 -15.09
CA ILE A 289 11.40 -7.80 -15.75
C ILE A 289 12.84 -8.26 -15.88
N PHE A 290 13.26 -8.50 -17.13
CA PHE A 290 14.64 -8.86 -17.46
C PHE A 290 15.31 -7.72 -18.21
N LEU A 291 16.46 -7.25 -17.72
CA LEU A 291 17.21 -6.13 -18.31
C LEU A 291 16.33 -4.90 -18.62
N GLY A 292 15.42 -4.57 -17.68
CA GLY A 292 14.53 -3.41 -17.77
C GLY A 292 13.33 -3.57 -18.70
N LYS A 293 13.06 -4.76 -19.26
CA LYS A 293 11.85 -5.03 -20.05
C LYS A 293 11.04 -6.18 -19.48
N ARG A 294 9.71 -6.04 -19.50
CA ARG A 294 8.77 -7.13 -19.17
C ARG A 294 8.91 -8.25 -20.19
N ILE A 295 9.12 -9.47 -19.72
CA ILE A 295 9.03 -10.70 -20.52
C ILE A 295 7.56 -11.09 -20.61
N ARG A 296 7.01 -11.11 -21.82
CA ARG A 296 5.61 -11.49 -22.09
C ARG A 296 5.49 -12.89 -22.71
N HIS A 297 6.59 -13.41 -23.23
CA HIS A 297 6.66 -14.70 -23.90
C HIS A 297 7.74 -15.55 -23.21
N CYS A 298 8.44 -16.41 -23.96
CA CYS A 298 9.49 -17.29 -23.44
C CYS A 298 8.99 -18.38 -22.46
N GLY A 299 7.66 -18.56 -22.33
CA GLY A 299 7.05 -19.49 -21.38
C GLY A 299 7.18 -19.04 -19.92
N TYR A 300 7.48 -17.75 -19.69
CA TYR A 300 7.59 -17.15 -18.35
C TYR A 300 6.38 -16.30 -17.94
N TYR A 301 5.51 -15.99 -18.90
CA TYR A 301 4.23 -15.34 -18.66
C TYR A 301 3.14 -16.10 -19.45
N PRO A 302 1.99 -16.42 -18.82
CA PRO A 302 1.67 -16.20 -17.40
C PRO A 302 2.43 -17.14 -16.45
N SER A 303 2.70 -16.67 -15.23
CA SER A 303 3.31 -17.45 -14.12
C SER A 303 2.44 -17.36 -12.87
N TRP A 304 1.44 -18.21 -12.81
CA TRP A 304 0.48 -18.28 -11.70
C TRP A 304 1.11 -18.88 -10.45
N ASN A 305 1.02 -18.16 -9.33
CA ASN A 305 1.44 -18.65 -8.03
C ASN A 305 0.44 -18.23 -6.96
N VAL A 306 0.12 -19.12 -6.04
CA VAL A 306 -0.69 -18.80 -4.86
C VAL A 306 0.13 -17.92 -3.93
N ARG A 307 -0.38 -16.72 -3.65
CA ARG A 307 0.29 -15.74 -2.78
C ARG A 307 -0.65 -15.01 -1.82
N PHE A 308 -1.93 -14.90 -2.16
CA PHE A 308 -2.96 -14.25 -1.35
C PHE A 308 -3.97 -15.27 -0.87
N PHE A 309 -4.12 -15.46 0.44
CA PHE A 309 -4.91 -16.55 1.00
C PHE A 309 -5.47 -16.20 2.37
N LYS A 310 -6.51 -16.92 2.78
CA LYS A 310 -7.05 -16.80 4.13
C LYS A 310 -6.04 -17.33 5.14
N ARG A 311 -5.93 -16.67 6.28
CA ARG A 311 -5.09 -17.09 7.40
C ARG A 311 -5.39 -18.55 7.76
N GLY A 312 -4.34 -19.37 7.79
CA GLY A 312 -4.43 -20.80 8.09
C GLY A 312 -4.83 -21.71 6.92
N ALA A 313 -5.24 -21.18 5.76
CA ALA A 313 -5.72 -22.00 4.64
C ALA A 313 -4.60 -22.51 3.71
N ALA A 314 -3.35 -22.07 3.89
CA ALA A 314 -2.27 -22.44 2.98
C ALA A 314 -0.90 -22.52 3.66
N ARG A 315 -0.06 -23.47 3.21
CA ARG A 315 1.31 -23.71 3.71
C ARG A 315 2.25 -24.14 2.58
N TYR A 316 3.54 -23.89 2.70
CA TYR A 316 4.54 -24.35 1.73
C TYR A 316 4.94 -25.81 1.97
N GLU A 317 5.07 -26.60 0.91
CA GLU A 317 5.68 -27.94 0.96
C GLU A 317 7.17 -27.84 1.31
N GLU A 318 7.70 -28.82 2.05
CA GLU A 318 9.13 -28.87 2.40
C GLU A 318 10.01 -29.18 1.18
N ARG A 319 10.41 -28.13 0.45
CA ARG A 319 11.35 -28.20 -0.67
C ARG A 319 12.48 -27.19 -0.51
N GLU A 320 13.66 -27.54 -1.03
CA GLU A 320 14.86 -26.68 -0.99
C GLU A 320 14.80 -25.53 -2.01
N VAL A 321 14.06 -25.71 -3.11
CA VAL A 321 13.85 -24.70 -4.15
C VAL A 321 12.53 -24.95 -4.86
N HIS A 322 11.93 -23.90 -5.43
CA HIS A 322 10.65 -23.96 -6.14
C HIS A 322 9.52 -24.51 -5.24
N GLU A 323 9.46 -24.00 -4.01
CA GLU A 323 8.41 -24.34 -3.06
C GLU A 323 7.01 -24.04 -3.62
N HIS A 324 6.10 -25.01 -3.45
CA HIS A 324 4.71 -24.87 -3.82
C HIS A 324 3.86 -24.71 -2.57
N MET A 325 2.79 -23.93 -2.67
CA MET A 325 1.86 -23.72 -1.58
C MET A 325 0.72 -24.73 -1.71
N VAL A 326 0.57 -25.60 -0.71
CA VAL A 326 -0.60 -26.45 -0.54
C VAL A 326 -1.70 -25.60 0.06
N VAL A 327 -2.88 -25.66 -0.56
CA VAL A 327 -4.06 -24.90 -0.14
C VAL A 327 -5.15 -25.86 0.27
N GLU A 328 -5.75 -25.62 1.43
CA GLU A 328 -6.98 -26.25 1.86
C GLU A 328 -8.18 -25.43 1.34
N GLY A 329 -9.02 -26.05 0.50
CA GLY A 329 -10.21 -25.41 -0.07
C GLY A 329 -10.05 -24.93 -1.52
N GLN A 330 -11.01 -24.12 -1.97
CA GLN A 330 -11.09 -23.70 -3.37
C GLN A 330 -10.07 -22.60 -3.69
N GLN A 331 -9.42 -22.70 -4.86
CA GLN A 331 -8.51 -21.67 -5.37
C GLN A 331 -9.18 -20.81 -6.45
N GLY A 332 -8.88 -19.51 -6.42
CA GLY A 332 -9.27 -18.52 -7.42
C GLY A 332 -8.06 -17.94 -8.16
N TYR A 333 -8.33 -17.06 -9.12
CA TYR A 333 -7.32 -16.35 -9.90
C TYR A 333 -7.66 -14.86 -9.91
N LEU A 334 -6.68 -14.02 -9.62
CA LEU A 334 -6.80 -12.57 -9.75
C LEU A 334 -6.43 -12.14 -11.16
N SER A 335 -7.11 -11.10 -11.65
CA SER A 335 -6.87 -10.52 -12.96
C SER A 335 -5.72 -9.50 -12.95
N GLY A 336 -5.52 -8.82 -11.81
CA GLY A 336 -4.41 -7.93 -11.56
C GLY A 336 -3.05 -8.63 -11.58
N ASN A 337 -2.00 -7.87 -11.92
CA ASN A 337 -0.63 -8.39 -12.00
C ASN A 337 0.28 -7.64 -11.02
N MET A 338 1.40 -8.29 -10.68
CA MET A 338 2.53 -7.65 -10.03
C MET A 338 3.77 -7.64 -10.94
N GLU A 339 4.79 -6.88 -10.59
CA GLU A 339 6.08 -6.89 -11.29
C GLU A 339 7.14 -7.54 -10.42
N HIS A 340 7.98 -8.38 -11.02
CA HIS A 340 9.15 -8.95 -10.38
C HIS A 340 10.40 -8.41 -11.06
N PHE A 341 11.18 -7.62 -10.33
CA PHE A 341 12.37 -6.96 -10.86
C PHE A 341 13.47 -6.86 -9.82
N ASP A 342 14.53 -7.66 -10.00
CA ASP A 342 15.76 -7.49 -9.23
C ASP A 342 16.60 -6.33 -9.80
N ARG A 343 16.67 -5.24 -9.04
CA ARG A 343 17.36 -3.98 -9.40
C ARG A 343 18.82 -3.95 -8.98
N ARG A 344 19.32 -4.98 -8.30
CA ARG A 344 20.71 -5.04 -7.81
C ARG A 344 21.74 -5.27 -8.91
N GLY A 345 21.28 -5.61 -10.12
CA GLY A 345 22.11 -5.80 -11.29
C GLY A 345 22.38 -7.26 -11.64
N LEU A 346 23.04 -7.47 -12.77
CA LEU A 346 23.17 -8.79 -13.38
C LEU A 346 24.13 -9.70 -12.61
N ASP A 347 25.17 -9.16 -11.98
CA ASP A 347 26.16 -9.97 -11.26
C ASP A 347 25.55 -10.70 -10.07
N ILE A 348 24.80 -9.98 -9.22
CA ILE A 348 24.06 -10.56 -8.09
C ILE A 348 23.00 -11.54 -8.59
N TYR A 349 22.30 -11.19 -9.66
CA TYR A 349 21.32 -12.07 -10.28
C TYR A 349 21.94 -13.38 -10.78
N ILE A 350 23.11 -13.35 -11.44
CA ILE A 350 23.83 -14.55 -11.91
C ILE A 350 24.32 -15.39 -10.73
N GLN A 351 24.89 -14.77 -9.70
CA GLN A 351 25.36 -15.47 -8.49
C GLN A 351 24.21 -16.24 -7.81
N LYS A 352 23.07 -15.59 -7.64
CA LYS A 352 21.84 -16.20 -7.11
C LYS A 352 21.38 -17.39 -7.96
N HIS A 353 21.41 -17.25 -9.29
CA HIS A 353 21.03 -18.35 -10.19
C HIS A 353 22.03 -19.50 -10.19
N ASN A 354 23.33 -19.27 -9.98
CA ASN A 354 24.31 -20.34 -9.81
C ASN A 354 24.03 -21.17 -8.55
N GLN A 355 23.64 -20.51 -7.45
CA GLN A 355 23.19 -21.18 -6.23
C GLN A 355 21.92 -22.00 -6.49
N TYR A 356 20.94 -21.44 -7.21
CA TYR A 356 19.74 -22.19 -7.62
C TYR A 356 20.06 -23.40 -8.48
N CYS A 357 21.01 -23.29 -9.42
CA CYS A 357 21.42 -24.44 -10.21
C CYS A 357 22.00 -25.58 -9.35
N MET A 358 22.71 -25.25 -8.27
CA MET A 358 23.21 -26.25 -7.32
C MET A 358 22.07 -26.89 -6.51
N LEU A 359 21.13 -26.10 -5.98
CA LEU A 359 19.97 -26.61 -5.25
C LEU A 359 19.10 -27.52 -6.14
N GLU A 360 18.86 -27.10 -7.38
CA GLU A 360 18.10 -27.86 -8.36
C GLU A 360 18.81 -29.17 -8.75
N ALA A 361 20.14 -29.16 -8.90
CA ALA A 361 20.92 -30.38 -9.12
C ALA A 361 20.79 -31.39 -7.97
N LYS A 362 20.84 -30.91 -6.71
CA LYS A 362 20.65 -31.75 -5.52
C LYS A 362 19.23 -32.30 -5.42
N GLU A 363 18.22 -31.49 -5.72
CA GLU A 363 16.82 -31.92 -5.71
C GLU A 363 16.56 -32.98 -6.79
N ILE A 364 17.10 -32.83 -8.00
CA ILE A 364 17.01 -33.85 -9.06
C ILE A 364 17.61 -35.18 -8.60
N LEU A 365 18.77 -35.16 -7.95
CA LEU A 365 19.39 -36.37 -7.41
C LEU A 365 18.56 -36.98 -6.28
N ARG A 366 18.04 -36.17 -5.35
CA ARG A 366 17.13 -36.61 -4.29
C ARG A 366 15.87 -37.27 -4.85
N GLU A 367 15.20 -36.63 -5.80
CA GLU A 367 14.03 -37.19 -6.49
C GLU A 367 14.36 -38.48 -7.24
N SER A 368 15.55 -38.57 -7.87
CA SER A 368 15.96 -39.79 -8.57
C SER A 368 16.22 -40.97 -7.64
N ARG A 369 16.66 -40.70 -6.40
CA ARG A 369 16.98 -41.70 -5.36
C ARG A 369 15.76 -42.12 -4.56
N SER A 370 14.77 -41.24 -4.42
CA SER A 370 13.55 -41.57 -3.69
C SER A 370 12.71 -42.58 -4.47
N ASN A 371 12.29 -43.67 -3.82
CA ASN A 371 11.33 -44.62 -4.39
C ASN A 371 9.87 -44.13 -4.30
N ASP A 372 9.63 -42.93 -3.75
CA ASP A 372 8.28 -42.39 -3.65
C ASP A 372 7.70 -42.06 -5.02
N ASP A 373 6.57 -42.70 -5.32
CA ASP A 373 5.73 -42.44 -6.48
C ASP A 373 4.30 -42.13 -6.03
N PRO A 374 4.05 -40.92 -5.49
CA PRO A 374 2.77 -40.59 -4.89
C PRO A 374 1.60 -40.51 -5.89
N VAL A 375 1.84 -40.62 -7.21
CA VAL A 375 0.79 -40.42 -8.24
C VAL A 375 0.71 -41.57 -9.25
N GLY A 376 1.54 -42.62 -9.13
CA GLY A 376 1.57 -43.72 -10.11
C GLY A 376 2.11 -43.23 -11.45
N MET A 377 3.43 -43.21 -11.62
CA MET A 377 4.14 -42.77 -12.81
C MET A 377 4.02 -43.80 -13.93
N THR A 378 2.93 -43.69 -14.69
CA THR A 378 2.71 -44.54 -15.87
C THR A 378 2.84 -43.71 -17.16
N LEU A 379 3.61 -44.21 -18.14
CA LEU A 379 3.72 -43.61 -19.48
C LEU A 379 2.35 -43.51 -20.19
N PHE A 380 1.44 -44.42 -19.87
CA PHE A 380 0.07 -44.52 -20.40
C PHE A 380 -0.99 -43.96 -19.44
N GLY A 381 -0.58 -43.23 -18.40
CA GLY A 381 -1.48 -42.57 -17.47
C GLY A 381 -2.06 -41.27 -18.02
N SER A 382 -2.69 -40.49 -17.13
CA SER A 382 -3.18 -39.14 -17.43
C SER A 382 -2.06 -38.21 -17.95
N THR A 383 -2.43 -37.10 -18.59
CA THR A 383 -1.47 -36.10 -19.11
C THR A 383 -0.46 -35.64 -18.05
N ILE A 384 -0.88 -35.54 -16.79
CA ILE A 384 -0.03 -35.17 -15.65
C ILE A 384 0.94 -36.30 -15.29
N GLN A 385 0.45 -37.54 -15.20
CA GLN A 385 1.28 -38.74 -14.95
C GLN A 385 2.33 -38.92 -16.04
N ARG A 386 1.93 -38.82 -17.31
CA ARG A 386 2.84 -38.95 -18.46
C ARG A 386 3.90 -37.84 -18.47
N ARG A 387 3.50 -36.58 -18.24
CA ARG A 387 4.44 -35.46 -18.19
C ARG A 387 5.46 -35.61 -17.06
N ARG A 388 5.03 -36.10 -15.88
CA ARG A 388 5.92 -36.39 -14.74
C ARG A 388 6.86 -37.56 -15.05
N TRP A 389 6.35 -38.64 -15.64
CA TRP A 389 7.19 -39.78 -16.06
C TRP A 389 8.27 -39.35 -17.07
N ILE A 390 7.91 -38.56 -18.09
CA ILE A 390 8.86 -38.02 -19.08
C ILE A 390 9.91 -37.14 -18.38
N LYS A 391 9.48 -36.26 -17.46
CA LYS A 391 10.38 -35.37 -16.72
C LYS A 391 11.36 -36.14 -15.83
N ARG A 392 10.96 -37.29 -15.26
CA ARG A 392 11.82 -38.12 -14.39
C ARG A 392 12.72 -39.08 -15.16
N HIS A 393 12.23 -39.72 -16.22
CA HIS A 393 12.96 -40.80 -16.90
C HIS A 393 13.67 -40.36 -18.18
N ILE A 394 13.04 -39.51 -18.99
CA ILE A 394 13.58 -39.11 -20.30
C ILE A 394 14.37 -37.81 -20.19
N TYR A 395 13.79 -36.78 -19.58
CA TYR A 395 14.36 -35.43 -19.57
C TYR A 395 15.79 -35.34 -19.00
N PRO A 396 16.15 -36.05 -17.90
CA PRO A 396 17.51 -35.98 -17.35
C PRO A 396 18.54 -36.67 -18.23
N ARG A 397 18.13 -37.60 -19.10
CA ARG A 397 19.01 -38.41 -19.97
C ARG A 397 19.15 -37.83 -21.39
N LEU A 398 18.41 -36.78 -21.73
CA LEU A 398 18.47 -36.15 -23.06
C LEU A 398 19.83 -35.45 -23.27
N PRO A 399 20.59 -35.81 -24.33
CA PRO A 399 21.78 -35.07 -24.69
C PRO A 399 21.40 -33.64 -25.09
N ALA A 400 22.24 -32.67 -24.71
CA ALA A 400 22.03 -31.25 -25.00
C ALA A 400 20.64 -30.71 -24.61
N ARG A 401 20.07 -31.14 -23.48
CA ARG A 401 18.77 -30.67 -22.97
C ARG A 401 18.63 -29.14 -22.92
N TRP A 402 19.73 -28.43 -22.70
CA TRP A 402 19.81 -26.97 -22.72
C TRP A 402 19.45 -26.38 -24.09
N LEU A 403 19.84 -27.03 -25.19
CA LEU A 403 19.52 -26.60 -26.55
C LEU A 403 18.03 -26.79 -26.83
N PHE A 404 17.48 -27.94 -26.41
CA PHE A 404 16.05 -28.18 -26.52
C PHE A 404 15.24 -27.14 -25.72
N ARG A 405 15.68 -26.82 -24.49
CA ARG A 405 15.07 -25.76 -23.68
C ARG A 405 15.08 -24.41 -24.41
N PHE A 406 16.20 -24.05 -25.03
CA PHE A 406 16.32 -22.82 -25.82
C PHE A 406 15.33 -22.82 -26.99
N LEU A 407 15.33 -23.87 -27.82
CA LEU A 407 14.48 -23.97 -29.00
C LEU A 407 12.99 -23.91 -28.62
N TRP A 408 12.60 -24.63 -27.56
CA TRP A 408 11.25 -24.59 -27.02
C TRP A 408 10.86 -23.18 -26.56
N MET A 409 11.67 -22.53 -25.72
CA MET A 409 11.33 -21.21 -25.19
C MET A 409 11.34 -20.12 -26.26
N TYR A 410 12.32 -20.14 -27.16
CA TYR A 410 12.48 -19.08 -28.15
C TYR A 410 11.50 -19.19 -29.30
N PHE A 411 11.31 -20.39 -29.88
CA PHE A 411 10.44 -20.58 -31.05
C PHE A 411 9.02 -21.00 -30.66
N LEU A 412 8.86 -22.03 -29.82
CA LEU A 412 7.54 -22.61 -29.52
C LEU A 412 6.76 -21.82 -28.46
N GLN A 413 7.46 -21.11 -27.58
CA GLN A 413 6.86 -20.18 -26.62
C GLN A 413 6.98 -18.72 -27.09
N PHE A 414 7.20 -18.51 -28.39
CA PHE A 414 7.25 -17.20 -29.04
C PHE A 414 8.19 -16.18 -28.38
N GLY A 415 9.28 -16.63 -27.76
CA GLY A 415 10.27 -15.76 -27.11
C GLY A 415 10.90 -14.72 -28.06
N PHE A 416 10.90 -14.98 -29.37
CA PHE A 416 11.32 -14.00 -30.38
C PHE A 416 10.46 -12.72 -30.41
N LEU A 417 9.19 -12.77 -29.94
CA LEU A 417 8.31 -11.61 -29.84
C LEU A 417 8.76 -10.61 -28.75
N ASP A 418 9.55 -11.05 -27.77
CA ASP A 418 10.20 -10.16 -26.79
C ASP A 418 11.54 -9.56 -27.34
N GLY A 419 11.81 -9.76 -28.63
CA GLY A 419 12.94 -9.22 -29.37
C GLY A 419 14.30 -9.64 -28.82
N ARG A 420 15.25 -8.69 -28.81
CA ARG A 420 16.62 -8.95 -28.29
C ARG A 420 16.63 -9.35 -26.82
N THR A 421 15.64 -8.93 -26.04
CA THR A 421 15.58 -9.25 -24.60
C THR A 421 15.11 -10.68 -24.41
N GLY A 422 14.09 -11.11 -25.16
CA GLY A 422 13.64 -12.51 -25.19
C GLY A 422 14.76 -13.47 -25.60
N PHE A 423 15.51 -13.15 -26.66
CA PHE A 423 16.66 -13.97 -27.07
C PHE A 423 17.69 -14.13 -25.94
N LYS A 424 18.13 -13.01 -25.33
CA LYS A 424 19.09 -13.03 -24.22
C LYS A 424 18.56 -13.82 -23.02
N PHE A 425 17.27 -13.69 -22.72
CA PHE A 425 16.64 -14.39 -21.62
C PHE A 425 16.55 -15.91 -21.88
N CYS A 426 16.13 -16.33 -23.07
CA CYS A 426 16.13 -17.74 -23.46
C CYS A 426 17.54 -18.34 -23.42
N MET A 427 18.56 -17.60 -23.88
CA MET A 427 19.97 -18.02 -23.77
C MET A 427 20.40 -18.17 -22.31
N PHE A 428 20.04 -17.21 -21.45
CA PHE A 428 20.33 -17.29 -20.02
C PHE A 428 19.70 -18.53 -19.37
N ILE A 429 18.41 -18.78 -19.59
CA ILE A 429 17.72 -19.96 -19.03
C ILE A 429 18.29 -21.26 -19.60
N SER A 430 18.65 -21.30 -20.88
CA SER A 430 19.36 -22.43 -21.48
C SER A 430 20.73 -22.68 -20.83
N SER A 431 21.51 -21.63 -20.57
CA SER A 431 22.79 -21.76 -19.88
C SER A 431 22.65 -22.30 -18.46
N ARG A 432 21.56 -21.96 -17.75
CA ARG A 432 21.25 -22.55 -16.45
C ARG A 432 21.01 -24.05 -16.52
N GLU A 433 20.24 -24.52 -17.51
CA GLU A 433 20.01 -25.96 -17.72
C GLU A 433 21.31 -26.73 -17.94
N LEU A 434 22.25 -26.13 -18.66
CA LEU A 434 23.60 -26.67 -18.84
C LEU A 434 24.36 -26.72 -17.50
N LEU A 435 24.35 -25.63 -16.72
CA LEU A 435 25.02 -25.60 -15.41
C LEU A 435 24.45 -26.63 -14.45
N ILE A 436 23.13 -26.83 -14.43
CA ILE A 436 22.50 -27.88 -13.61
C ILE A 436 23.03 -29.26 -14.04
N SER A 437 23.17 -29.53 -15.35
CA SER A 437 23.68 -30.82 -15.84
C SER A 437 25.10 -31.06 -15.37
N LEU A 438 25.95 -30.04 -15.51
CA LEU A 438 27.35 -30.13 -15.11
C LEU A 438 27.49 -30.34 -13.60
N LYS A 439 26.72 -29.61 -12.78
CA LYS A 439 26.71 -29.78 -11.32
C LYS A 439 26.17 -31.14 -10.88
N THR A 440 25.13 -31.66 -11.53
CA THR A 440 24.64 -33.03 -11.26
C THR A 440 25.72 -34.07 -11.57
N ALA A 441 26.46 -33.91 -12.67
CA ALA A 441 27.54 -34.81 -13.03
C ALA A 441 28.74 -34.71 -12.06
N GLU A 442 29.10 -33.50 -11.62
CA GLU A 442 30.13 -33.23 -10.62
C GLU A 442 29.83 -33.96 -9.31
N ILE A 443 28.61 -33.80 -8.76
CA ILE A 443 28.19 -34.50 -7.52
C ILE A 443 28.30 -36.03 -7.66
N LEU A 444 27.84 -36.59 -8.78
CA LEU A 444 27.92 -38.05 -9.00
C LEU A 444 29.37 -38.55 -9.13
N GLN A 445 30.28 -37.74 -9.68
CA GLN A 445 31.70 -38.07 -9.75
C GLN A 445 32.35 -38.06 -8.37
N GLU A 446 32.03 -37.06 -7.53
CA GLU A 446 32.52 -36.97 -6.15
C GLU A 446 32.07 -38.18 -5.33
N GLU A 447 30.79 -38.53 -5.36
CA GLU A 447 30.25 -39.71 -4.67
C GLU A 447 30.91 -41.02 -5.14
N ALA A 448 31.16 -41.17 -6.44
CA ALA A 448 31.84 -42.33 -6.98
C ALA A 448 33.32 -42.40 -6.57
N GLN A 449 33.98 -41.25 -6.35
CA GLN A 449 35.33 -41.20 -5.82
C GLN A 449 35.38 -41.53 -4.32
N GLU A 450 34.41 -41.03 -3.54
CA GLU A 450 34.28 -41.36 -2.11
C GLU A 450 34.00 -42.85 -1.91
N ALA A 451 33.05 -43.44 -2.64
CA ALA A 451 32.75 -44.87 -2.55
C ALA A 451 33.96 -45.76 -2.92
N LYS A 452 34.84 -45.30 -3.83
CA LYS A 452 36.09 -46.00 -4.15
C LYS A 452 37.15 -45.87 -3.06
N LYS A 453 37.18 -44.76 -2.33
CA LYS A 453 38.06 -44.56 -1.18
C LYS A 453 37.62 -45.41 0.00
N ASP A 454 36.31 -45.52 0.25
CA ASP A 454 35.77 -46.33 1.35
C ASP A 454 35.89 -47.84 1.11
N ALA A 455 36.00 -48.25 -0.16
CA ALA A 455 36.18 -49.65 -0.56
C ALA A 455 37.66 -50.10 -0.63
N ALA A 456 38.62 -49.18 -0.48
CA ALA A 456 40.06 -49.43 -0.52
C ALA A 456 40.64 -49.37 0.90
#